data_AF-A0AAW7YW23-F1
#
_entry.id   AF-A0AAW7YW23-F1
#
_cell.length_a   1.000
_cell.length_b   1.000
_cell.length_c   1.000
_cell.angle_alpha   90.00
_cell.angle_beta   90.00
_cell.angle_gamma   90.00
#
_symmetry.space_group_name_H-M   'P 1'
#
loop_
_entity.id
_entity.type
_entity.pdbx_description
1 polymer ?
#
loop_
_entity_poly.entity_id
_entity_poly.type
_entity_poly.pdbx_seq_one_letter_code
_entity_poly.pdbx_strand_id
1 'polypeptide(L)'
;MVNIDAEISKKDPNLIYLALADMGIWRSLNKGKTWENCNTDDAKYGWGNGRGGNFHSIASDPSRSNVVWVTCKEGYILKSTNKGER
;
A
#
# COMPACT_ATOMS: atom_id res chain seq x y z
N MET A 1 -12.58 -15.02 3.65
CA MET A 1 -12.14 -14.66 2.30
C MET A 1 -10.99 -13.68 2.47
N VAL A 2 -9.82 -13.96 1.88
CA VAL A 2 -8.68 -13.05 1.91
C VAL A 2 -8.92 -11.99 0.83
N ASN A 3 -8.92 -10.71 1.18
CA ASN A 3 -9.03 -9.65 0.19
C ASN A 3 -7.65 -9.29 -0.36
N ILE A 4 -7.62 -8.98 -1.64
CA ILE A 4 -6.46 -8.42 -2.34
C ILE A 4 -7.01 -7.29 -3.20
N ASP A 5 -6.41 -6.11 -3.09
CA ASP A 5 -6.65 -5.00 -4.01
C ASP A 5 -5.34 -4.56 -4.64
N ALA A 6 -5.41 -4.19 -5.92
CA ALA A 6 -4.26 -3.84 -6.74
C ALA A 6 -4.55 -2.60 -7.56
N GLU A 7 -3.62 -1.66 -7.56
CA GLU A 7 -3.78 -0.39 -8.25
C GLU A 7 -2.52 -0.06 -9.05
N ILE A 8 -2.71 0.34 -10.30
CA ILE A 8 -1.64 0.87 -11.16
C ILE A 8 -1.74 2.39 -11.12
N SER A 9 -0.62 3.08 -10.87
CA SER A 9 -0.62 4.54 -10.86
C SER A 9 -1.01 5.09 -12.22
N LYS A 10 -2.08 5.90 -12.25
CA LYS A 10 -2.53 6.58 -13.48
C LYS A 10 -1.49 7.54 -14.05
N LYS A 11 -0.61 8.08 -13.20
CA LYS A 11 0.42 9.04 -13.59
C LYS A 11 1.74 8.37 -13.99
N ASP A 12 2.02 7.18 -13.47
CA ASP A 12 3.21 6.40 -13.83
C ASP A 12 2.89 4.89 -13.86
N PRO A 13 2.59 4.32 -15.05
CA PRO A 13 2.24 2.91 -15.19
C PRO A 13 3.33 1.90 -14.81
N ASN A 14 4.54 2.34 -14.47
CA ASN A 14 5.56 1.46 -13.89
C ASN A 14 5.27 1.12 -12.42
N LEU A 15 4.53 2.00 -11.74
CA LEU A 15 4.17 1.87 -10.33
C LEU A 15 2.91 1.04 -10.18
N ILE A 16 3.04 -0.08 -9.48
CA ILE A 16 1.93 -0.95 -9.09
C ILE A 16 1.95 -1.05 -7.57
N TYR A 17 0.78 -0.97 -6.94
CA TYR A 17 0.62 -1.11 -5.51
C TYR A 17 -0.35 -2.24 -5.18
N LEU A 18 -0.09 -2.95 -4.09
CA LEU A 18 -0.96 -3.99 -3.55
C LEU A 18 -1.34 -3.65 -2.12
N ALA A 19 -2.62 -3.83 -1.79
CA ALA A 19 -3.13 -3.91 -0.43
C ALA A 19 -3.54 -5.36 -0.15
N LEU A 20 -2.83 -6.00 0.79
CA LEU A 20 -3.01 -7.40 1.14
C LEU A 20 -3.49 -7.51 2.58
N ALA A 21 -4.55 -8.29 2.82
CA ALA A 21 -5.20 -8.44 4.13
C ALA A 21 -4.27 -8.91 5.26
N ASP A 22 -3.22 -9.67 4.93
CA ASP A 22 -2.27 -10.17 5.92
C ASP A 22 -0.87 -9.59 5.74
N MET A 23 -0.41 -9.49 4.49
CA MET A 23 0.97 -9.12 4.16
C MET A 23 1.20 -7.60 4.05
N GLY A 24 0.13 -6.80 4.18
CA GLY A 24 0.19 -5.35 4.19
C GLY A 24 0.34 -4.71 2.81
N ILE A 25 1.07 -3.59 2.74
CA ILE A 25 1.27 -2.82 1.53
C ILE A 25 2.57 -3.23 0.84
N TRP A 26 2.49 -3.46 -0.47
CA TRP A 26 3.62 -3.73 -1.33
C TRP A 26 3.57 -2.85 -2.57
N ARG A 27 4.74 -2.55 -3.15
CA ARG A 27 4.81 -1.85 -4.43
C ARG A 27 5.79 -2.51 -5.39
N SER A 28 5.56 -2.32 -6.68
CA SER A 28 6.53 -2.56 -7.72
C SER A 28 6.86 -1.24 -8.41
N LEU A 29 8.13 -1.03 -8.73
CA LEU A 29 8.62 0.13 -9.49
C LEU A 29 8.88 -0.20 -10.96
N ASN A 30 8.65 -1.43 -11.37
CA ASN A 30 9.07 -1.96 -12.68
C ASN A 30 8.03 -2.90 -13.30
N LYS A 31 6.76 -2.49 -13.25
CA LYS A 31 5.64 -3.23 -13.87
C LYS A 31 5.48 -4.66 -13.35
N GLY A 32 5.74 -4.88 -12.05
CA GLY A 32 5.54 -6.17 -11.39
C GLY A 32 6.72 -7.15 -11.50
N LYS A 33 7.88 -6.74 -12.04
CA LYS A 33 9.06 -7.62 -12.12
C LYS A 33 9.69 -7.87 -10.74
N THR A 34 9.75 -6.85 -9.89
CA THR A 34 10.21 -6.94 -8.50
C THR A 34 9.28 -6.17 -7.56
N TRP A 35 9.28 -6.57 -6.29
CA TRP A 35 8.36 -6.05 -5.28
C TRP A 35 9.11 -5.61 -4.02
N GLU A 36 8.67 -4.50 -3.45
CA GLU A 36 9.21 -3.89 -2.24
C GLU A 36 8.10 -3.84 -1.18
N ASN A 37 8.46 -4.14 0.07
CA ASN A 37 7.55 -4.01 1.20
C ASN A 37 7.45 -2.55 1.64
N CYS A 38 6.22 -2.05 1.85
CA CYS A 38 5.94 -0.67 2.27
C CYS A 38 5.27 -0.59 3.64
N ASN A 39 5.37 -1.66 4.45
CA ASN A 39 4.80 -1.64 5.79
C ASN A 39 5.65 -0.75 6.71
N THR A 40 4.97 -0.08 7.63
CA THR A 40 5.61 0.64 8.73
C THR A 40 5.94 -0.33 9.88
N ASP A 41 6.85 0.06 10.78
CA ASP A 41 7.07 -0.66 12.03
C ASP A 41 6.14 -0.14 13.16
N ASP A 42 5.22 0.78 12.84
CA ASP A 42 4.20 1.27 13.77
C ASP A 42 3.12 0.20 14.01
N ALA A 43 3.06 -0.30 15.24
CA ALA A 43 2.10 -1.31 15.70
C ALA A 43 0.63 -0.94 15.45
N LYS A 44 0.33 0.35 15.25
CA LYS A 44 -1.01 0.83 14.93
C LYS A 44 -1.50 0.38 13.55
N TYR A 45 -0.60 0.16 12.59
CA TYR A 45 -0.96 -0.05 11.18
C TYR A 45 -0.63 -1.45 10.66
N GLY A 46 -0.55 -2.45 11.54
CA GLY A 46 -0.26 -3.82 11.13
C GLY A 46 -0.48 -4.84 12.24
N TRP A 47 0.00 -6.06 12.01
CA TRP A 47 -0.04 -7.11 13.02
C TRP A 47 1.17 -6.97 13.96
N GLY A 48 0.93 -7.03 15.28
CA GLY A 48 2.00 -6.99 16.28
C GLY A 48 2.90 -5.76 16.13
N ASN A 49 4.15 -5.97 15.68
CA ASN A 49 5.17 -4.93 15.49
C ASN A 49 4.97 -4.09 14.21
N GLY A 50 3.72 -3.82 13.81
CA GLY A 50 3.39 -3.01 12.63
C GLY A 50 3.54 -3.70 11.27
N ARG A 51 3.98 -4.97 11.24
CA ARG A 51 4.21 -5.69 9.99
C ARG A 51 2.92 -6.33 9.48
N GLY A 52 2.76 -6.31 8.16
CA GLY A 52 1.54 -6.81 7.54
C GLY A 52 0.36 -5.94 7.95
N GLY A 53 -0.85 -6.50 7.92
CA GLY A 53 -2.02 -5.82 8.45
C GLY A 53 -3.25 -5.93 7.56
N ASN A 54 -4.39 -5.59 8.15
CA ASN A 54 -5.70 -5.76 7.55
C ASN A 54 -6.04 -4.63 6.56
N PHE A 55 -5.29 -4.56 5.46
CA PHE A 55 -5.48 -3.58 4.41
C PHE A 55 -6.46 -4.08 3.35
N HIS A 56 -7.42 -3.23 3.00
CA HIS A 56 -8.60 -3.65 2.24
C HIS A 56 -8.66 -3.13 0.81
N SER A 57 -8.38 -1.84 0.64
CA SER A 57 -8.41 -1.21 -0.67
C SER A 57 -7.29 -0.18 -0.80
N ILE A 58 -6.88 0.07 -2.04
CA ILE A 58 -5.83 1.00 -2.39
C ILE A 58 -6.22 1.83 -3.62
N ALA A 59 -5.97 3.13 -3.58
CA ALA A 59 -6.22 4.03 -4.70
C ALA A 59 -5.03 4.95 -4.93
N SER A 60 -4.62 5.09 -6.19
CA SER A 60 -3.52 5.96 -6.58
C SER A 60 -4.02 7.40 -6.76
N ASP A 61 -3.22 8.36 -6.31
CA ASP A 61 -3.52 9.76 -6.59
C ASP A 61 -3.26 10.05 -8.08
N PRO A 62 -4.28 10.48 -8.85
CA PRO A 62 -4.12 10.70 -10.29
C PRO A 62 -3.19 11.87 -10.61
N SER A 63 -2.99 12.80 -9.66
CA SER A 63 -2.16 13.99 -9.82
C SER A 63 -0.73 13.81 -9.28
N ARG A 64 -0.50 12.82 -8.41
CA ARG A 64 0.78 12.58 -7.72
C ARG A 64 1.18 11.11 -7.81
N SER A 65 2.16 10.80 -8.66
CA SER A 65 2.52 9.41 -9.00
C SER A 65 2.97 8.59 -7.81
N ASN A 66 3.44 9.23 -6.74
CA ASN A 66 3.99 8.61 -5.55
C ASN A 66 3.08 8.68 -4.32
N VAL A 67 1.78 8.93 -4.50
CA VAL A 67 0.83 9.00 -3.41
C VAL A 67 -0.27 7.97 -3.63
N VAL A 68 -0.53 7.16 -2.60
CA VAL A 68 -1.65 6.24 -2.54
C VAL A 68 -2.42 6.46 -1.25
N TRP A 69 -3.70 6.12 -1.28
CA TRP A 69 -4.59 6.09 -0.14
C TRP A 69 -5.00 4.65 0.11
N VAL A 70 -4.95 4.23 1.37
CA VAL A 70 -5.26 2.86 1.76
C VAL A 70 -6.25 2.84 2.90
N THR A 71 -7.16 1.88 2.86
CA THR A 71 -8.06 1.59 3.98
C THR A 71 -7.52 0.39 4.76
N CYS A 72 -7.51 0.49 6.09
CA CYS A 72 -7.20 -0.62 6.98
C CYS A 72 -8.27 -0.76 8.07
N LYS A 73 -8.27 -1.91 8.77
CA LYS A 73 -9.12 -2.09 9.96
C LYS A 73 -8.90 -0.94 10.97
N GLU A 74 -9.98 -0.54 11.64
CA GLU A 74 -10.11 0.59 12.58
C GLU A 74 -10.38 1.98 11.97
N GLY A 75 -10.63 2.08 10.66
CA GLY A 75 -11.20 3.30 10.06
C GLY A 75 -10.20 4.45 9.90
N TYR A 76 -8.90 4.16 9.98
CA TYR A 76 -7.86 5.15 9.68
C TYR A 76 -7.69 5.31 8.16
N ILE A 77 -7.57 6.55 7.71
CA ILE A 77 -7.09 6.89 6.37
C ILE A 77 -5.59 7.19 6.50
N LEU A 78 -4.77 6.35 5.87
CA LEU A 78 -3.32 6.59 5.82
C LEU A 78 -2.96 7.34 4.54
N LYS A 79 -2.09 8.34 4.69
CA LYS A 79 -1.56 9.15 3.59
C LYS A 79 -0.04 9.04 3.61
N SER A 80 0.54 8.59 2.50
CA SER A 80 1.97 8.79 2.25
C SER A 80 2.18 9.99 1.32
N THR A 81 3.26 10.76 1.55
CA THR A 81 3.71 11.85 0.66
C THR A 81 5.09 11.58 0.06
N ASN A 82 5.69 10.43 0.37
CA ASN A 82 7.07 10.05 0.08
C ASN A 82 7.13 8.66 -0.56
N LYS A 83 6.18 8.32 -1.45
CA LYS A 83 6.16 7.03 -2.16
C LYS A 83 5.85 5.79 -1.30
N GLY A 84 5.45 5.94 -0.04
CA GLY A 84 5.27 4.81 0.89
C GLY A 84 6.59 4.33 1.50
N GLU A 85 7.60 5.19 1.55
CA GLU A 85 8.84 4.94 2.29
C GLU A 85 8.59 5.08 3.81
N ARG A 86 9.34 4.29 4.61
CA ARG A 86 9.23 4.19 6.08
C ARG A 86 9.12 5.54 6.79
#